data_AF-A0A1G5PGJ6-F1
#
_entry.id   AF-A0A1G5PGJ6-F1
#
_cell.length_a   1.000
_cell.length_b   1.000
_cell.length_c   1.000
_cell.angle_alpha   90.00
_cell.angle_beta   90.00
_cell.angle_gamma   90.00
#
_symmetry.space_group_name_H-M   'P 1'
#
loop_
_entity.id
_entity.type
_entity.pdbx_description
1 polymer ?
#
loop_
_entity_poly.entity_id
_entity_poly.type
_entity_poly.pdbx_seq_one_letter_code
_entity_poly.pdbx_strand_id
1 'polypeptide(L)'
;MKLDALNKYLEATQDHLGVEDQRYGGGFRAIVAHRSAANFLFEKLEGGDFDGTEAQSFLNENPLFPSATGKTPQDALQKLNDKLELIYQFEPNSGVYKWAAIPRFKLQAQYDADPGEARSWYDVCWIDVVNDLQSDALYFYENCRDNCSDRVKRDLHALVNFKYEGIFAGLKIG
;
A
#
# COMPACT_ATOMS: atom_id res chain seq x y z
N MET A 1 -8.53 -7.15 -21.99
CA MET A 1 -8.44 -6.39 -20.73
C MET A 1 -7.51 -5.21 -20.95
N LYS A 2 -7.90 -3.98 -20.64
CA LYS A 2 -7.03 -2.80 -20.72
C LYS A 2 -6.66 -2.38 -19.31
N LEU A 3 -5.41 -2.60 -18.92
CA LEU A 3 -4.87 -2.26 -17.61
C LEU A 3 -4.17 -0.89 -17.66
N ASP A 4 -4.89 0.13 -18.12
CA ASP A 4 -4.29 1.44 -18.46
C ASP A 4 -3.72 2.16 -17.23
N ALA A 5 -4.49 2.25 -16.14
CA ALA A 5 -4.04 2.89 -14.90
C ALA A 5 -2.87 2.13 -14.28
N LEU A 6 -2.91 0.79 -14.27
CA LEU A 6 -1.81 -0.03 -13.80
C LEU A 6 -0.52 0.19 -14.60
N ASN A 7 -0.61 0.20 -15.94
CA ASN A 7 0.56 0.43 -16.79
C ASN A 7 1.16 1.83 -16.58
N LYS A 8 0.31 2.86 -16.48
CA LYS A 8 0.73 4.25 -16.19
C LYS A 8 1.38 4.36 -14.81
N TYR A 9 0.85 3.66 -13.81
CA TYR A 9 1.41 3.62 -12.47
C TYR A 9 2.79 2.98 -12.45
N LEU A 10 2.94 1.80 -13.06
CA LEU A 10 4.23 1.11 -13.15
C LEU A 10 5.28 1.94 -13.88
N GLU A 11 4.90 2.63 -14.95
CA GLU A 11 5.80 3.55 -15.66
C GLU A 11 6.20 4.74 -14.77
N ALA A 12 5.24 5.32 -14.04
CA ALA A 12 5.47 6.49 -13.19
C ALA A 12 6.33 6.19 -11.94
N THR A 13 6.18 5.00 -11.34
CA THR A 13 6.84 4.68 -10.06
C THR A 13 8.03 3.73 -10.18
N GLN A 14 8.14 2.97 -11.27
CA GLN A 14 9.10 1.86 -11.40
C GLN A 14 8.91 0.76 -10.34
N ASP A 15 7.72 0.68 -9.75
CA ASP A 15 7.35 -0.39 -8.83
C ASP A 15 7.24 -1.74 -9.55
N HIS A 16 7.29 -2.82 -8.78
CA HIS A 16 7.18 -4.18 -9.28
C HIS A 16 5.75 -4.69 -9.06
N LEU A 17 5.16 -5.22 -10.13
CA LEU A 17 3.90 -5.96 -10.07
C LEU A 17 4.18 -7.44 -9.80
N GLY A 18 3.57 -7.99 -8.75
CA GLY A 18 3.50 -9.43 -8.52
C GLY A 18 2.05 -9.91 -8.44
N VAL A 19 1.81 -11.15 -8.87
CA VAL A 19 0.52 -11.83 -8.77
C VAL A 19 0.74 -13.23 -8.22
N GLU A 20 0.05 -13.57 -7.14
CA GLU A 20 0.16 -14.85 -6.44
C GLU A 20 -1.22 -15.49 -6.19
N ASP A 21 -1.22 -16.79 -5.91
CA ASP A 21 -2.38 -17.50 -5.37
C ASP A 21 -2.43 -17.31 -3.85
N GLN A 22 -3.63 -17.11 -3.30
CA GLN A 22 -3.82 -16.92 -1.88
C GLN A 22 -3.80 -18.27 -1.17
N ARG A 23 -2.82 -18.44 -0.27
CA ARG A 23 -2.60 -19.66 0.51
C ARG A 23 -3.84 -20.28 1.14
N TYR A 24 -4.77 -19.49 1.69
CA TYR A 24 -5.95 -19.99 2.38
C TYR A 24 -7.19 -20.16 1.47
N GLY A 25 -6.99 -20.29 0.15
CA GLY A 25 -8.08 -20.64 -0.78
C GLY A 25 -9.02 -19.48 -1.13
N GLY A 26 -8.52 -18.24 -1.12
CA GLY A 26 -9.31 -17.02 -1.36
C GLY A 26 -9.25 -16.48 -2.79
N GLY A 27 -8.53 -17.14 -3.70
CA GLY A 27 -8.31 -16.68 -5.08
C GLY A 27 -6.90 -16.14 -5.26
N PHE A 28 -6.74 -15.08 -6.04
CA PHE A 28 -5.46 -14.49 -6.41
C PHE A 28 -5.30 -13.11 -5.79
N ARG A 29 -4.06 -12.69 -5.62
CA ARG A 29 -3.68 -11.35 -5.16
C ARG A 29 -2.73 -10.72 -6.15
N ALA A 30 -2.97 -9.46 -6.50
CA ALA A 30 -2.03 -8.61 -7.21
C ALA A 30 -1.49 -7.54 -6.25
N ILE A 31 -0.18 -7.29 -6.27
CA ILE A 31 0.49 -6.27 -5.47
C ILE A 31 1.40 -5.47 -6.38
N VAL A 32 1.39 -4.15 -6.24
CA VAL A 32 2.41 -3.27 -6.82
C VAL A 32 3.12 -2.53 -5.69
N ALA A 33 4.43 -2.67 -5.62
CA ALA A 33 5.25 -1.97 -4.63
C ALA A 33 6.70 -1.85 -5.08
N HIS A 34 7.46 -0.97 -4.43
CA HIS A 34 8.90 -0.89 -4.61
C HIS A 34 9.54 -2.27 -4.37
N ARG A 35 10.62 -2.60 -5.10
CA ARG A 35 11.20 -3.96 -5.10
C ARG A 35 11.44 -4.54 -3.70
N SER A 36 12.01 -3.75 -2.80
CA SER A 36 12.27 -4.19 -1.42
C SER A 36 11.00 -4.43 -0.61
N ALA A 37 9.99 -3.57 -0.77
CA ALA A 37 8.68 -3.75 -0.14
C ALA A 37 7.97 -5.00 -0.68
N ALA A 38 8.00 -5.19 -2.01
CA ALA A 38 7.44 -6.38 -2.65
C ALA A 38 8.11 -7.65 -2.12
N ASN A 39 9.45 -7.70 -2.08
CA ASN A 39 10.19 -8.85 -1.55
C ASN A 39 9.79 -9.18 -0.11
N PHE A 40 9.75 -8.18 0.78
CA PHE A 40 9.33 -8.38 2.17
C PHE A 40 7.91 -8.93 2.25
N LEU A 41 6.95 -8.32 1.53
CA LEU A 41 5.55 -8.75 1.57
C LEU A 41 5.39 -10.18 1.04
N PHE A 42 6.03 -10.54 -0.07
CA PHE A 42 5.97 -11.90 -0.61
C PHE A 42 6.63 -12.91 0.33
N GLU A 43 7.79 -12.58 0.91
CA GLU A 43 8.43 -13.42 1.92
C GLU A 43 7.49 -13.69 3.11
N LYS A 44 6.78 -12.67 3.59
CA LYS A 44 5.81 -12.82 4.68
C LYS A 44 4.58 -13.62 4.27
N LEU A 45 4.06 -13.42 3.06
CA LEU A 45 2.91 -14.14 2.52
C LEU A 45 3.20 -15.64 2.33
N GLU A 46 4.41 -15.98 1.88
CA GLU A 46 4.89 -17.34 1.68
C GLU A 46 5.43 -18.01 2.96
N GLY A 47 5.60 -17.23 4.04
CA GLY A 47 6.22 -17.62 5.31
C GLY A 47 5.42 -18.60 6.17
N GLY A 48 5.55 -18.53 7.50
CA GLY A 48 4.74 -19.35 8.41
C GLY A 48 3.26 -18.96 8.41
N ASP A 49 2.40 -19.70 9.13
CA ASP A 49 0.98 -19.32 9.25
C ASP A 49 0.81 -17.93 9.90
N PHE A 50 1.66 -17.59 10.87
CA PHE A 50 1.66 -16.27 11.50
C PHE A 50 2.05 -15.16 10.52
N ASP A 51 3.22 -15.27 9.86
CA ASP A 51 3.66 -14.28 8.87
C ASP A 51 2.62 -14.09 7.74
N GLY A 52 2.09 -15.20 7.23
CA GLY A 52 1.10 -15.18 6.16
C GLY A 52 -0.23 -14.57 6.59
N THR A 53 -0.65 -14.77 7.84
CA THR A 53 -1.86 -14.14 8.41
C THR A 53 -1.64 -12.64 8.61
N GLU A 54 -0.53 -12.24 9.18
CA GLU A 54 -0.20 -10.83 9.45
C GLU A 54 -0.08 -10.01 8.16
N ALA A 55 0.56 -10.56 7.12
CA ALA A 55 0.65 -9.91 5.82
C ALA A 55 -0.71 -9.77 5.14
N GLN A 56 -1.59 -10.75 5.32
CA GLN A 56 -2.98 -10.67 4.84
C GLN A 56 -3.77 -9.60 5.58
N SER A 57 -3.66 -9.55 6.91
CA SER A 57 -4.29 -8.52 7.74
C SER A 57 -3.84 -7.13 7.31
N PHE A 58 -2.54 -6.91 7.09
CA PHE A 58 -2.01 -5.63 6.57
C PHE A 58 -2.70 -5.23 5.25
N LEU A 59 -2.71 -6.13 4.26
CA LEU A 59 -3.23 -5.82 2.93
C LEU A 59 -4.76 -5.64 2.91
N ASN A 60 -5.48 -6.34 3.78
CA ASN A 60 -6.94 -6.25 3.88
C ASN A 60 -7.39 -4.99 4.65
N GLU A 61 -6.70 -4.65 5.74
CA GLU A 61 -7.08 -3.50 6.58
C GLU A 61 -6.65 -2.15 6.00
N ASN A 62 -5.72 -2.14 5.04
CA ASN A 62 -5.15 -0.93 4.46
C ASN A 62 -5.44 -0.82 2.95
N PRO A 63 -6.70 -0.60 2.55
CA PRO A 63 -7.12 -0.69 1.14
C PRO A 63 -6.54 0.41 0.23
N LEU A 64 -5.93 1.48 0.76
CA LEU A 64 -5.14 2.41 -0.05
C LEU A 64 -3.84 1.79 -0.59
N PHE A 65 -3.21 0.87 0.14
CA PHE A 65 -1.94 0.27 -0.28
C PHE A 65 -2.12 -0.48 -1.60
N PRO A 66 -1.29 -0.32 -2.66
CA PRO A 66 -1.58 -0.80 -4.03
C PRO A 66 -1.63 -2.33 -4.25
N SER A 67 -2.60 -3.00 -3.63
CA SER A 67 -2.92 -4.41 -3.80
C SER A 67 -4.41 -4.63 -4.13
N ALA A 68 -4.75 -5.77 -4.71
CA ALA A 68 -6.14 -6.19 -4.87
C ALA A 68 -6.26 -7.72 -4.90
N THR A 69 -7.45 -8.23 -4.62
CA THR A 69 -7.75 -9.66 -4.59
C THR A 69 -8.84 -10.01 -5.61
N GLY A 70 -8.76 -11.18 -6.23
CA GLY A 70 -9.71 -11.60 -7.24
C GLY A 70 -9.83 -13.11 -7.39
N LYS A 71 -10.91 -13.61 -8.01
CA LYS A 71 -11.12 -15.05 -8.17
C LYS A 71 -10.18 -15.69 -9.18
N THR A 72 -9.60 -14.89 -10.06
CA THR A 72 -8.60 -15.28 -11.07
C THR A 72 -7.47 -14.24 -11.11
N PRO A 73 -6.31 -14.55 -11.69
CA PRO A 73 -5.24 -13.56 -11.86
C PRO A 73 -5.72 -12.31 -12.61
N GLN A 74 -6.57 -12.49 -13.63
CA GLN A 74 -7.11 -11.39 -14.42
C GLN A 74 -8.10 -10.53 -13.61
N ASP A 75 -8.93 -11.15 -12.77
CA ASP A 75 -9.82 -10.42 -11.86
C ASP A 75 -9.03 -9.58 -10.84
N ALA A 76 -7.97 -10.15 -10.25
CA ALA A 76 -7.10 -9.43 -9.32
C ALA A 76 -6.41 -8.23 -9.98
N LEU A 77 -5.88 -8.41 -11.20
CA LEU A 77 -5.26 -7.33 -11.98
C LEU A 77 -6.25 -6.25 -12.38
N GLN A 78 -7.47 -6.62 -12.79
CA GLN A 78 -8.49 -5.64 -13.15
C GLN A 78 -8.91 -4.81 -11.93
N LYS A 79 -9.15 -5.44 -10.79
CA LYS A 79 -9.48 -4.72 -9.55
C LYS A 79 -8.35 -3.81 -9.08
N LEU A 80 -7.09 -4.25 -9.23
CA LEU A 80 -5.94 -3.40 -8.94
C LEU A 80 -5.90 -2.19 -9.87
N ASN A 81 -6.12 -2.39 -11.17
CA ASN A 81 -6.22 -1.29 -12.13
C ASN A 81 -7.32 -0.29 -11.75
N ASP A 82 -8.53 -0.78 -11.46
CA ASP A 82 -9.68 0.07 -11.11
C ASP A 82 -9.42 0.85 -9.82
N LYS A 83 -8.75 0.21 -8.86
CA LYS A 83 -8.32 0.89 -7.63
C LYS A 83 -7.29 1.98 -7.89
N LEU A 84 -6.28 1.71 -8.72
CA LEU A 84 -5.27 2.70 -9.08
C LEU A 84 -5.91 3.90 -9.81
N GLU A 85 -6.88 3.66 -10.70
CA GLU A 85 -7.64 4.71 -11.37
C GLU A 85 -8.46 5.56 -10.38
N LEU A 86 -9.00 4.94 -9.32
CA LEU A 86 -9.73 5.63 -8.26
C LEU A 86 -8.81 6.50 -7.38
N ILE A 87 -7.62 6.01 -7.03
CA ILE A 87 -6.76 6.65 -6.02
C ILE A 87 -5.64 7.52 -6.62
N TYR A 88 -5.38 7.42 -7.93
CA TYR A 88 -4.41 8.25 -8.64
C TYR A 88 -5.03 9.00 -9.83
N GLN A 89 -4.47 10.16 -10.12
CA GLN A 89 -4.62 10.88 -11.38
C GLN A 89 -3.31 10.73 -12.15
N PHE A 90 -3.41 10.39 -13.44
CA PHE A 90 -2.24 10.21 -14.29
C PHE A 90 -2.13 11.35 -15.28
N GLU A 91 -1.02 12.07 -15.24
CA GLU A 91 -0.75 13.20 -16.12
C GLU A 91 0.47 12.93 -17.01
N PRO A 92 0.45 13.37 -18.28
CA PRO A 92 1.63 13.31 -19.11
C PRO A 92 2.77 14.10 -18.47
N ASN A 93 3.97 13.50 -18.47
CA ASN A 93 5.18 14.10 -17.95
C ASN A 93 6.22 14.21 -19.06
N SER A 94 6.92 15.34 -19.14
CA SER A 94 7.97 15.60 -20.13
C SER A 94 9.34 15.02 -19.74
N GLY A 95 9.42 14.33 -18.61
CA GLY A 95 10.64 13.69 -18.11
C GLY A 95 10.95 12.34 -18.76
N VAL A 96 11.86 11.60 -18.13
CA VAL A 96 12.24 10.23 -18.53
C VAL A 96 11.04 9.27 -18.44
N TYR A 97 10.19 9.47 -17.42
CA TYR A 97 8.92 8.76 -17.26
C TYR A 97 7.82 9.59 -17.92
N LYS A 98 7.01 8.97 -18.80
CA LYS A 98 5.99 9.70 -19.58
C LYS A 98 4.74 10.02 -18.76
N TRP A 99 4.59 9.41 -17.60
CA TRP A 99 3.46 9.60 -16.71
C TRP A 99 3.93 10.04 -15.32
N ALA A 100 3.17 10.93 -14.72
CA ALA A 100 3.20 11.19 -13.28
C ALA A 100 1.94 10.58 -12.64
N ALA A 101 2.11 9.82 -11.57
CA ALA A 101 1.01 9.28 -10.76
C ALA A 101 0.79 10.19 -9.56
N ILE A 102 -0.24 11.03 -9.62
CA ILE A 102 -0.56 12.02 -8.58
C ILE A 102 -1.65 11.44 -7.67
N PRO A 103 -1.39 11.23 -6.37
CA PRO A 103 -2.41 10.75 -5.44
C PRO A 103 -3.64 11.68 -5.41
N ARG A 104 -4.84 11.11 -5.48
CA ARG A 104 -6.12 11.82 -5.27
C ARG A 104 -6.47 11.99 -3.79
N PHE A 105 -5.61 11.52 -2.92
CA PHE A 105 -5.71 11.61 -1.46
C PHE A 105 -4.45 12.26 -0.88
N LYS A 106 -4.55 12.75 0.35
CA LYS A 106 -3.41 13.30 1.08
C LYS A 106 -3.11 12.37 2.26
N LEU A 107 -2.00 11.66 2.18
CA LEU A 107 -1.51 10.79 3.26
C LEU A 107 -0.22 11.40 3.79
N GLN A 108 -0.27 11.94 5.00
CA GLN A 108 0.85 12.70 5.57
C GLN A 108 1.20 12.22 6.97
N ALA A 109 2.51 12.16 7.21
CA ALA A 109 3.09 11.93 8.51
C ALA A 109 3.80 13.19 9.01
N GLN A 110 3.92 13.32 10.32
CA GLN A 110 4.53 14.48 10.95
C GLN A 110 6.04 14.26 11.09
N TYR A 111 6.84 15.26 10.78
CA TYR A 111 8.26 15.24 11.16
C TYR A 111 8.41 15.34 12.68
N ASP A 112 9.54 14.86 13.19
CA ASP A 112 9.96 15.17 14.56
C ASP A 112 10.13 16.69 14.70
N ALA A 113 9.61 17.21 15.79
CA ALA A 113 9.70 18.61 16.15
C ALA A 113 10.00 18.70 17.64
N ASP A 114 10.99 19.50 18.00
CA ASP A 114 11.31 19.73 19.41
C ASP A 114 10.20 20.52 20.11
N PRO A 115 10.11 20.47 21.45
CA PRO A 115 9.15 21.27 22.20
C PRO A 115 9.28 22.77 21.87
N GLY A 116 8.24 23.33 21.25
CA GLY A 116 8.21 24.73 20.83
C GLY A 116 8.51 24.98 19.35
N GLU A 117 8.88 23.94 18.59
CA GLU A 117 9.05 24.05 17.15
C GLU A 117 7.72 23.91 16.40
N ALA A 118 7.65 24.56 15.23
CA ALA A 118 6.52 24.44 14.33
C ALA A 118 6.47 23.03 13.74
N ARG A 119 5.29 22.40 13.78
CA ARG A 119 5.07 21.09 13.19
C ARG A 119 5.12 21.19 11.67
N SER A 120 5.89 20.30 11.04
CA SER A 120 5.95 20.12 9.59
C SER A 120 5.50 18.70 9.22
N TRP A 121 5.14 18.51 7.95
CA TRP A 121 4.53 17.28 7.43
C TRP A 121 5.21 16.86 6.13
N TYR A 122 5.23 15.56 5.86
CA TYR A 122 5.66 14.98 4.59
C TYR A 122 4.62 14.04 4.03
N ASP A 123 4.65 13.87 2.71
CA ASP A 123 3.81 12.89 2.03
C ASP A 123 4.40 11.49 2.20
N VAL A 124 3.57 10.57 2.66
CA VAL A 124 3.95 9.19 2.97
C VAL A 124 4.22 8.40 1.70
N CYS A 125 5.33 7.66 1.67
CA CYS A 125 5.64 6.72 0.60
C CYS A 125 5.29 5.28 1.01
N TRP A 126 4.85 4.46 0.05
CA TRP A 126 4.48 3.07 0.34
C TRP A 126 5.63 2.21 0.86
N ILE A 127 6.86 2.50 0.42
CA ILE A 127 8.05 1.80 0.94
C ILE A 127 8.26 2.08 2.43
N ASP A 128 7.99 3.30 2.89
CA ASP A 128 8.18 3.68 4.29
C ASP A 128 7.11 3.05 5.19
N VAL A 129 5.87 2.93 4.70
CA VAL A 129 4.83 2.13 5.37
C VAL A 129 5.28 0.68 5.55
N VAL A 130 5.88 0.06 4.53
CA VAL A 130 6.34 -1.33 4.62
C VAL A 130 7.58 -1.46 5.51
N ASN A 131 8.49 -0.47 5.49
CA ASN A 131 9.61 -0.41 6.42
C ASN A 131 9.13 -0.32 7.88
N ASP A 132 8.06 0.43 8.13
CA ASP A 132 7.41 0.52 9.45
C ASP A 132 6.84 -0.82 9.92
N LEU A 133 6.55 -1.77 9.04
CA LEU A 133 6.09 -3.12 9.40
C LEU A 133 7.22 -4.04 9.87
N GLN A 134 8.49 -3.70 9.60
CA GLN A 134 9.61 -4.53 10.03
C GLN A 134 9.70 -4.50 11.56
N SER A 135 9.63 -5.69 12.14
CA SER A 135 9.52 -5.92 13.57
C SER A 135 10.13 -7.27 13.91
N ASP A 136 10.81 -7.34 15.05
CA ASP A 136 11.32 -8.61 15.62
C ASP A 136 10.23 -9.35 16.42
N ALA A 137 9.00 -8.81 16.47
CA ALA A 137 7.87 -9.44 17.14
C ALA A 137 7.31 -10.64 16.35
N LEU A 138 6.66 -11.57 17.05
CA LEU A 138 5.99 -12.73 16.43
C LEU A 138 4.87 -12.31 15.45
N TYR A 139 4.08 -11.30 15.83
CA TYR A 139 3.04 -10.70 14.98
C TYR A 139 3.56 -9.35 14.51
N PHE A 140 3.92 -9.22 13.24
CA PHE A 140 4.58 -8.00 12.77
C PHE A 140 3.57 -6.87 12.53
N TYR A 141 2.43 -7.12 11.89
CA TYR A 141 1.50 -6.06 11.50
C TYR A 141 0.66 -5.62 12.69
N GLU A 142 0.04 -6.54 13.42
CA GLU A 142 -0.80 -6.21 14.57
C GLU A 142 0.01 -5.46 15.64
N ASN A 143 1.20 -5.95 15.96
CA ASN A 143 2.09 -5.26 16.90
C ASN A 143 2.48 -3.87 16.38
N CYS A 144 2.80 -3.72 15.09
CA CYS A 144 3.15 -2.41 14.53
C CYS A 144 1.94 -1.46 14.54
N ARG A 145 0.75 -1.92 14.16
CA ARG A 145 -0.51 -1.16 14.15
C ARG A 145 -0.84 -0.66 15.55
N ASP A 146 -0.77 -1.54 16.55
CA ASP A 146 -1.21 -1.23 17.90
C ASP A 146 -0.21 -0.31 18.65
N ASN A 147 1.04 -0.27 18.20
CA ASN A 147 2.10 0.55 18.80
C ASN A 147 2.56 1.74 17.93
N CYS A 148 1.92 1.98 16.79
CA CYS A 148 2.22 3.15 15.96
C CYS A 148 1.64 4.43 16.57
N SER A 149 2.30 5.56 16.32
CA SER A 149 1.93 6.88 16.80
C SER A 149 2.48 7.96 15.86
N ASP A 150 2.22 9.23 16.16
CA ASP A 150 2.83 10.37 15.49
C ASP A 150 4.36 10.45 15.66
N ARG A 151 4.97 9.58 16.48
CA ARG A 151 6.42 9.51 16.74
C ARG A 151 7.04 8.14 16.46
N VAL A 152 6.23 7.10 16.31
CA VAL A 152 6.71 5.71 16.14
C VAL A 152 5.95 5.11 14.98
N LYS A 153 6.66 4.58 13.99
CA LYS A 153 6.05 3.97 12.80
C LYS A 153 5.02 4.91 12.16
N ARG A 154 5.48 6.11 11.81
CA ARG A 154 4.63 7.28 11.51
C ARG A 154 3.88 7.13 10.20
N ASP A 155 4.50 6.48 9.22
CA ASP A 155 3.93 6.24 7.90
C ASP A 155 2.80 5.22 8.01
N LEU A 156 3.02 4.15 8.80
CA LEU A 156 1.95 3.23 9.16
C LEU A 156 0.85 3.93 9.96
N HIS A 157 1.20 4.76 10.95
CA HIS A 157 0.25 5.51 11.75
C HIS A 157 -0.66 6.42 10.90
N ALA A 158 -0.08 7.10 9.91
CA ALA A 158 -0.84 7.91 8.96
C ALA A 158 -1.82 7.06 8.14
N LEU A 159 -1.38 5.87 7.69
CA LEU A 159 -2.19 4.96 6.89
C LEU A 159 -3.37 4.38 7.67
N VAL A 160 -3.13 3.86 8.87
CA VAL A 160 -4.20 3.21 9.68
C VAL A 160 -5.24 4.22 10.17
N ASN A 161 -4.86 5.49 10.33
CA ASN A 161 -5.76 6.58 10.72
C ASN A 161 -6.38 7.32 9.53
N PHE A 162 -6.11 6.89 8.29
CA PHE A 162 -6.70 7.52 7.11
C PHE A 162 -8.23 7.43 7.15
N LYS A 163 -8.89 8.56 6.93
CA LYS A 163 -10.36 8.63 6.92
C LYS A 163 -10.91 8.33 5.53
N TYR A 164 -11.54 7.16 5.41
CA TYR A 164 -12.20 6.71 4.18
C TYR A 164 -13.55 7.41 4.00
N GLU A 165 -13.50 8.63 3.46
CA GLU A 165 -14.68 9.47 3.21
C GLU A 165 -14.81 9.79 1.72
N GLY A 166 -15.99 10.28 1.30
CA GLY A 166 -16.23 10.70 -0.08
C GLY A 166 -16.01 9.58 -1.10
N ILE A 167 -15.21 9.86 -2.14
CA ILE A 167 -14.91 8.90 -3.22
C ILE A 167 -14.17 7.65 -2.73
N PHE A 168 -13.55 7.70 -1.54
CA PHE A 168 -12.80 6.58 -0.95
C PHE A 168 -13.62 5.72 0.01
N ALA A 169 -14.87 6.11 0.34
CA ALA A 169 -15.70 5.37 1.28
C ALA A 169 -15.94 3.92 0.84
N GLY A 170 -16.01 3.67 -0.47
CA GLY A 170 -16.18 2.32 -1.04
C GLY A 170 -14.97 1.40 -0.88
N LEU A 171 -13.78 1.94 -0.58
CA LEU A 171 -12.56 1.12 -0.42
C LEU A 171 -12.57 0.29 0.88
N LYS A 172 -13.29 0.73 1.91
CA LYS A 172 -13.35 0.03 3.20
C LYS A 172 -14.39 -1.11 3.25
N ILE A 173 -15.21 -1.23 2.20
CA ILE A 173 -16.36 -2.16 2.13
C ILE A 173 -16.04 -3.37 1.22
N GLY A 174 -14.82 -3.47 0.70
CA GLY A 174 -14.38 -4.52 -0.24
C GLY A 174 -13.74 -5.72 0.44
#